data_AF-A0A4U3A6K1-F1
#
_entry.id   AF-A0A4U3A6K1-F1
#
_cell.length_a   1.000
_cell.length_b   1.000
_cell.length_c   1.000
_cell.angle_alpha   90.00
_cell.angle_beta   90.00
_cell.angle_gamma   90.00
#
_symmetry.space_group_name_H-M   'P 1'
#
loop_
_entity.id
_entity.type
_entity.pdbx_description
1 polymer ?
#
loop_
_entity_poly.entity_id
_entity_poly.type
_entity_poly.pdbx_seq_one_letter_code
_entity_poly.pdbx_strand_id
1 'polypeptide(L)'
;MKMRHAFGPIILACVLFFIIILIPSKSLVSLISDKKVEDAATSLQKEKLQSVFLQQKMLENSQYLPMYGSSEFLRMDAYHPSNYFKVNPAGFTPYLMG
;
A
#
# COMPACT_ATOMS: atom_id res chain seq x y z
N MET A 1 34.80 36.08 -17.20
CA MET A 1 34.19 35.42 -16.03
C MET A 1 32.88 34.74 -16.44
N LYS A 2 32.90 33.44 -16.80
CA LYS A 2 31.74 32.73 -17.38
C LYS A 2 31.07 31.81 -16.35
N MET A 3 30.75 32.34 -15.17
CA MET A 3 30.05 31.63 -14.09
C MET A 3 28.53 31.81 -14.22
N ARG A 4 27.96 31.50 -15.39
CA ARG A 4 26.50 31.60 -15.63
C ARG A 4 25.83 30.25 -15.91
N HIS A 5 26.61 29.20 -16.15
CA HIS A 5 26.09 27.87 -16.52
C HIS A 5 26.23 26.83 -15.39
N ALA A 6 26.87 27.17 -14.26
CA ALA A 6 27.06 26.25 -13.14
C ALA A 6 25.83 26.16 -12.20
N PHE A 7 24.98 27.18 -12.18
CA PHE A 7 23.81 27.23 -11.29
C PHE A 7 22.52 26.66 -11.91
N GLY A 8 22.48 26.47 -13.24
CA GLY A 8 21.31 25.92 -13.94
C GLY A 8 20.89 24.55 -13.41
N PRO A 9 21.80 23.57 -13.28
CA PRO A 9 21.49 22.26 -12.73
C PRO A 9 20.98 22.31 -11.27
N ILE A 10 21.53 23.21 -10.45
CA ILE A 10 21.13 23.36 -9.04
C ILE A 10 19.72 23.94 -8.95
N ILE A 11 19.42 24.98 -9.73
CA ILE A 11 18.07 25.57 -9.78
C ILE A 11 17.07 24.53 -10.28
N LEU A 12 17.41 23.77 -11.32
CA LEU A 12 16.55 22.70 -11.83
C LEU A 12 16.29 21.61 -10.78
N ALA A 13 17.31 21.19 -10.03
CA ALA A 13 17.17 20.22 -8.96
C ALA A 13 16.26 20.75 -7.84
N CYS A 14 16.41 22.01 -7.43
CA CYS A 14 15.53 22.62 -6.44
C CYS A 14 14.08 22.68 -6.93
N VAL A 15 13.85 23.08 -8.19
CA VAL A 15 12.51 23.13 -8.78
C VAL A 15 11.87 21.74 -8.80
N LEU A 16 12.59 20.70 -9.25
CA LEU A 16 12.10 19.32 -9.23
C LEU A 16 11.80 18.83 -7.82
N PHE A 17 12.64 19.16 -6.85
CA PHE A 17 12.43 18.81 -5.45
C PHE A 17 11.15 19.43 -4.89
N PHE A 18 10.93 20.72 -5.12
CA PHE A 18 9.68 21.37 -4.71
C PHE A 18 8.47 20.77 -5.42
N ILE A 19 8.55 20.51 -6.73
CA ILE A 19 7.47 19.86 -7.47
C ILE A 19 7.10 18.53 -6.81
N ILE A 20 8.08 17.69 -6.46
CA ILE A 20 7.85 16.40 -5.80
C ILE A 20 7.21 16.57 -4.42
N ILE A 21 7.66 17.53 -3.61
CA ILE A 21 7.07 17.81 -2.29
C ILE A 21 5.60 18.23 -2.40
N LEU A 22 5.25 18.96 -3.45
CA LEU A 22 3.88 19.41 -3.67
C LEU A 22 2.96 18.29 -4.20
N ILE A 23 3.49 17.12 -4.59
CA ILE A 23 2.65 15.99 -5.03
C ILE A 23 1.89 15.44 -3.81
N PRO A 24 0.54 15.44 -3.82
CA PRO A 24 -0.23 14.90 -2.73
C PRO A 24 -0.07 13.38 -2.68
N SER A 25 0.13 12.83 -1.48
CA SER A 25 0.31 11.39 -1.26
C SER A 25 -0.86 10.55 -1.78
N LYS A 26 -2.09 11.08 -1.79
CA LYS A 26 -3.28 10.41 -2.35
C LYS A 26 -3.13 10.05 -3.84
N SER A 27 -2.43 10.88 -4.62
CA SER A 27 -2.18 10.58 -6.04
C SER A 27 -1.26 9.37 -6.21
N LEU A 28 -0.33 9.16 -5.27
CA LEU A 28 0.53 7.97 -5.24
C LEU A 28 -0.24 6.70 -4.87
N VAL A 29 -1.24 6.80 -4.00
CA VAL A 29 -2.14 5.68 -3.66
C VAL A 29 -2.94 5.23 -4.88
N SER A 30 -3.45 6.17 -5.68
CA SER A 30 -4.21 5.86 -6.90
C SER A 30 -3.40 5.04 -7.92
N LEU A 31 -2.09 5.26 -8.01
CA LEU A 31 -1.17 4.52 -8.91
C LEU A 31 -1.00 3.03 -8.58
N ILE A 32 -1.40 2.58 -7.39
CA ILE A 32 -1.29 1.17 -6.99
C ILE A 32 -2.38 0.37 -7.70
N SER A 33 -2.06 -0.78 -8.27
CA SER A 33 -3.07 -1.65 -8.90
C SER A 33 -3.92 -2.35 -7.84
N ASP A 34 -5.23 -2.48 -8.10
CA ASP A 34 -6.15 -3.19 -7.20
C ASP A 34 -5.74 -4.67 -7.01
N LYS A 35 -5.15 -5.30 -8.03
CA LYS A 35 -4.58 -6.65 -7.91
C LYS A 35 -3.50 -6.74 -6.84
N LYS A 36 -2.67 -5.70 -6.70
CA LYS A 36 -1.62 -5.67 -5.65
C LYS A 36 -2.22 -5.60 -4.26
N VAL A 37 -3.40 -4.99 -4.11
CA VAL A 37 -4.13 -4.92 -2.83
C VAL A 37 -4.74 -6.28 -2.50
N GLU A 38 -5.36 -6.94 -3.48
CA GLU A 38 -5.92 -8.29 -3.34
C GLU A 38 -4.84 -9.32 -2.99
N ASP A 39 -3.71 -9.30 -3.69
CA ASP A 39 -2.55 -10.16 -3.40
C ASP A 39 -1.95 -9.89 -2.02
N ALA A 40 -2.09 -8.66 -1.50
CA ALA A 40 -1.61 -8.29 -0.17
C ALA A 40 -2.57 -8.74 0.94
N ALA A 41 -3.86 -8.89 0.67
CA ALA A 41 -4.88 -9.24 1.66
C ALA A 41 -4.63 -10.59 2.35
N THR A 42 -3.99 -11.53 1.64
CA THR A 42 -3.70 -12.89 2.14
C THR A 42 -2.20 -13.19 2.25
N SER A 43 -1.33 -12.26 1.84
CA SER A 43 0.12 -12.46 1.81
C SER A 43 0.78 -11.95 3.09
N LEU A 44 1.17 -12.86 3.97
CA LEU A 44 1.88 -12.60 5.25
C LEU A 44 3.35 -12.17 5.08
N GLN A 45 3.72 -11.61 3.93
CA GLN A 45 5.08 -11.12 3.67
C GLN A 45 5.28 -9.80 4.41
N LYS A 46 6.30 -9.73 5.27
CA LYS A 46 6.62 -8.56 6.11
C LYS A 46 6.72 -7.26 5.32
N GLU A 47 7.25 -7.29 4.09
CA GLU A 47 7.37 -6.06 3.28
C GLU A 47 6.00 -5.54 2.79
N LYS A 48 5.01 -6.41 2.61
CA LYS A 48 3.65 -6.00 2.20
C LYS A 48 2.82 -5.49 3.37
N LEU A 49 2.98 -6.12 4.54
CA LEU A 49 2.32 -5.71 5.79
C LEU A 49 2.68 -4.28 6.21
N GLN A 50 3.93 -3.86 5.97
CA GLN A 50 4.42 -2.53 6.36
C GLN A 50 4.13 -1.41 5.33
N SER A 51 3.53 -1.74 4.17
CA SER A 51 3.24 -0.74 3.15
C SER A 51 2.02 0.10 3.52
N VAL A 52 2.27 1.29 4.08
CA VAL A 52 1.23 2.29 4.41
C VAL A 52 0.34 2.60 3.20
N PHE A 53 0.91 2.60 2.00
CA PHE A 53 0.20 2.85 0.75
C PHE A 53 -0.81 1.75 0.38
N LEU A 54 -0.48 0.48 0.62
CA LEU A 54 -1.41 -0.64 0.42
C LEU A 54 -2.55 -0.61 1.44
N GLN A 55 -2.24 -0.32 2.71
CA GLN A 55 -3.25 -0.17 3.75
C GLN A 55 -4.18 1.00 3.46
N GLN A 56 -3.64 2.14 3.01
CA GLN A 56 -4.45 3.30 2.66
C GLN A 56 -5.41 2.99 1.49
N LYS A 57 -4.94 2.29 0.46
CA LYS A 57 -5.79 1.87 -0.66
C LYS A 57 -6.84 0.85 -0.26
N MET A 58 -6.49 -0.08 0.62
CA MET A 58 -7.43 -1.04 1.20
C MET A 58 -8.54 -0.32 1.97
N LEU A 59 -8.21 0.69 2.80
CA LEU A 59 -9.20 1.47 3.56
C LEU A 59 -10.12 2.32 2.69
N GLU A 60 -9.71 2.69 1.47
CA GLU A 60 -10.56 3.38 0.50
C GLU A 60 -11.66 2.46 -0.08
N ASN A 61 -11.53 1.14 0.07
CA ASN A 61 -12.45 0.17 -0.49
C ASN A 61 -13.20 -0.62 0.61
N SER A 62 -14.52 -0.45 0.67
CA SER A 62 -15.39 -1.11 1.64
C SER A 62 -15.49 -2.64 1.50
N GLN A 63 -14.99 -3.20 0.40
CA GLN A 63 -14.91 -4.66 0.21
C GLN A 63 -13.90 -5.31 1.16
N TYR A 64 -12.91 -4.58 1.68
CA TYR A 64 -11.90 -5.15 2.57
C TYR A 64 -12.24 -4.93 4.04
N LEU A 65 -12.12 -6.00 4.83
CA LEU A 65 -12.22 -5.95 6.28
C LEU A 65 -10.83 -6.04 6.90
N PRO A 66 -10.28 -4.94 7.46
CA PRO A 66 -8.99 -4.98 8.14
C PRO A 66 -9.07 -5.82 9.42
N MET A 67 -8.22 -6.83 9.51
CA MET A 67 -8.08 -7.70 10.68
C MET A 67 -6.69 -7.50 11.27
N TYR A 68 -6.61 -6.97 12.49
CA TYR A 68 -5.36 -6.72 13.20
C TYR A 68 -5.01 -7.89 14.12
N GLY A 69 -3.75 -8.33 14.12
CA GLY A 69 -3.28 -9.48 14.88
C GLY A 69 -1.77 -9.59 14.86
N SER A 70 -1.23 -10.78 15.12
CA SER A 70 0.20 -11.07 15.00
C SER A 70 0.41 -12.53 14.55
N SER A 71 1.04 -13.35 15.39
CA SER A 71 1.36 -14.74 15.08
C SER A 71 0.14 -15.64 14.81
N GLU A 72 -1.07 -15.20 15.19
CA GLU A 72 -2.33 -15.90 14.92
C GLU A 72 -2.54 -16.08 13.41
N PHE A 73 -2.16 -15.09 12.59
CA PHE A 73 -2.34 -15.14 11.15
C PHE A 73 -1.35 -16.07 10.43
N LEU A 74 -0.22 -16.41 11.07
CA LEU A 74 0.73 -17.38 10.53
C LEU A 74 0.18 -18.81 10.55
N ARG A 75 -0.83 -19.07 11.39
CA ARG A 75 -1.43 -20.40 11.52
C ARG A 75 -2.52 -20.60 10.47
N MET A 76 -2.10 -21.02 9.29
CA MET A 76 -3.02 -21.37 8.20
C MET A 76 -3.67 -22.73 8.43
N ASP A 77 -5.00 -22.74 8.57
CA ASP A 77 -5.82 -23.94 8.63
C ASP A 77 -7.13 -23.77 7.82
N ALA A 78 -7.99 -24.78 7.81
CA ALA A 78 -9.23 -24.77 7.04
C ALA A 78 -10.24 -23.71 7.53
N TYR A 79 -10.14 -23.30 8.80
CA TYR A 79 -11.01 -22.32 9.44
C TYR A 79 -10.37 -20.94 9.51
N HIS A 80 -9.13 -20.79 9.04
CA HIS A 80 -8.46 -19.50 8.93
C HIS A 80 -9.34 -18.51 8.16
N PRO A 81 -9.52 -17.26 8.63
CA PRO A 81 -10.47 -16.31 8.04
C PRO A 81 -10.31 -16.16 6.52
N SER A 82 -9.08 -16.06 6.02
CA SER A 82 -8.80 -15.96 4.58
C SER A 82 -9.23 -17.18 3.77
N ASN A 83 -9.26 -18.38 4.37
CA ASN A 83 -9.73 -19.61 3.72
C ASN A 83 -11.25 -19.75 3.86
N TYR A 84 -11.78 -19.52 5.06
CA TYR A 84 -13.20 -19.65 5.34
C TYR A 84 -14.04 -18.69 4.50
N PHE A 85 -13.68 -17.40 4.46
CA PHE A 85 -14.44 -16.40 3.68
C PHE A 85 -14.20 -16.49 2.17
N LYS A 86 -13.17 -17.21 1.74
CA LYS A 86 -12.98 -17.54 0.31
C LYS A 86 -14.01 -18.56 -0.19
N VAL A 87 -14.43 -19.49 0.67
CA VAL A 87 -15.46 -20.50 0.33
C VAL A 87 -16.87 -20.10 0.78
N ASN A 88 -16.98 -19.28 1.83
CA ASN A 88 -18.24 -18.75 2.36
C ASN A 88 -18.23 -17.21 2.23
N PRO A 89 -18.56 -16.65 1.05
CA PRO A 89 -18.50 -15.21 0.83
C PRO A 89 -19.53 -14.48 1.70
N ALA A 90 -19.05 -13.54 2.52
CA ALA A 90 -19.86 -12.74 3.45
C ALA A 90 -20.01 -11.27 3.02
N GLY A 91 -19.67 -10.95 1.77
CA GLY A 91 -19.68 -9.57 1.24
C GLY A 91 -18.44 -8.74 1.59
N PHE A 92 -17.41 -9.34 2.18
CA PHE A 92 -16.11 -8.71 2.42
C PHE A 92 -14.96 -9.71 2.23
N THR A 93 -13.75 -9.17 2.04
CA THR A 93 -12.49 -9.92 1.98
C THR A 93 -11.64 -9.58 3.21
N PRO A 94 -11.27 -10.57 4.03
CA PRO A 94 -10.33 -10.35 5.14
C PRO A 94 -9.00 -9.79 4.62
N TYR A 95 -8.51 -8.72 5.24
CA TYR A 95 -7.19 -8.16 5.00
C TYR A 95 -6.37 -8.25 6.28
N LEU A 96 -5.41 -9.16 6.32
CA LEU A 96 -4.64 -9.45 7.54
C LEU A 96 -3.54 -8.41 7.76
N MET A 97 -3.48 -7.84 8.96
CA MET A 97 -2.46 -6.91 9.42
C MET A 97 -1.83 -7.41 10.72
N GLY A 98 -0.67 -8.09 10.62
CA GLY A 98 0.02 -8.67 11.78
C GLY A 98 1.28 -9.43 11.43
#